data_AF-A0A838FH74-F1
#
_entry.id   AF-A0A838FH74-F1
#
_cell.length_a   1.000
_cell.length_b   1.000
_cell.length_c   1.000
_cell.angle_alpha   90.00
_cell.angle_beta   90.00
_cell.angle_gamma   90.00
#
_symmetry.space_group_name_H-M   'P 1'
#
loop_
_entity.id
_entity.type
_entity.pdbx_description
1 polymer ?
#
loop_
_entity_poly.entity_id
_entity_poly.type
_entity_poly.pdbx_seq_one_letter_code
_entity_poly.pdbx_strand_id
1 'polypeptide(L)' 'MSMRWELGAPLLVMGVLIAGFTLGVRGGGVIFWGGALLAGVGLTIFLERT' A
#
# COMPACT_ATOMS: atom_id res chain seq x y z
N MET A 1 -7.48 9.73 17.70
CA MET A 1 -7.25 8.38 17.14
C MET A 1 -5.83 8.35 16.56
N SER A 2 -5.20 7.19 16.44
CA SER A 2 -3.81 7.09 15.98
C SER A 2 -3.76 7.07 14.45
N MET A 3 -2.96 7.98 13.86
CA MET A 3 -2.70 8.08 12.41
C MET A 3 -2.30 6.73 11.77
N ARG A 4 -1.66 5.87 12.56
CA ARG A 4 -1.29 4.50 12.20
C ARG A 4 -2.51 3.69 11.73
N TRP A 5 -3.60 3.76 12.49
CA TRP A 5 -4.81 2.98 12.21
C TRP A 5 -5.77 3.69 11.25
N GLU A 6 -5.76 5.02 11.21
CA GLU A 6 -6.63 5.81 10.32
C GLU A 6 -6.11 5.90 8.89
N LEU A 7 -4.79 5.95 8.70
CA LEU A 7 -4.17 6.19 7.40
C LEU A 7 -3.15 5.11 7.04
N GLY A 8 -2.27 4.72 7.97
CA GLY A 8 -1.22 3.73 7.72
C GLY A 8 -1.77 2.36 7.32
N ALA A 9 -2.66 1.79 8.14
CA ALA A 9 -3.22 0.46 7.90
C ALA A 9 -4.06 0.39 6.61
N PRO A 10 -4.97 1.34 6.31
CA PRO A 10 -5.71 1.34 5.05
C PRO A 10 -4.82 1.46 3.82
N LEU A 11 -3.83 2.38 3.82
CA LEU A 11 -2.91 2.56 2.70
C LEU A 11 -2.06 1.31 2.45
N LEU A 12 -1.59 0.67 3.53
CA LEU A 12 -0.84 -0.57 3.45
C LEU A 12 -1.67 -1.67 2.78
N VAL A 13 -2.89 -1.90 3.28
CA VAL A 13 -3.79 -2.95 2.76
C VAL A 13 -4.15 -2.67 1.32
N MET A 14 -4.55 -1.43 0.98
CA MET A 14 -4.92 -1.06 -0.39
C MET A 14 -3.74 -1.23 -1.37
N GLY A 15 -2.55 -0.78 -0.99
CA GLY A 15 -1.36 -0.93 -1.81
C GLY A 15 -1.01 -2.39 -2.09
N VAL A 16 -1.07 -3.25 -1.07
CA VAL A 16 -0.84 -4.70 -1.20
C VAL A 16 -1.89 -5.35 -2.10
N LEU A 17 -3.16 -4.97 -1.97
CA LEU A 17 -4.24 -5.51 -2.82
C LEU A 17 -4.07 -5.09 -4.28
N ILE A 18 -3.73 -3.83 -4.54
CA ILE A 18 -3.48 -3.32 -5.91
C ILE A 18 -2.27 -4.04 -6.53
N ALA A 19 -1.17 -4.15 -5.79
CA ALA A 19 0.02 -4.86 -6.26
C ALA A 19 -0.26 -6.35 -6.49
N GLY A 20 -0.96 -7.01 -5.57
CA GLY A 20 -1.32 -8.43 -5.67
C GLY A 20 -2.24 -8.72 -6.85
N PHE A 21 -3.26 -7.90 -7.07
CA PHE A 21 -4.19 -8.03 -8.20
C PHE A 21 -3.47 -7.89 -9.56
N THR A 22 -2.51 -6.98 -9.64
CA THR A 22 -1.83 -6.63 -10.91
C THR A 22 -0.79 -7.66 -11.36
N LEU A 23 -0.35 -8.56 -10.48
CA LEU A 23 0.55 -9.67 -10.84
C LEU A 23 -0.02 -10.60 -11.92
N GLY A 24 -1.35 -10.71 -12.01
CA GLY A 24 -2.03 -11.53 -13.02
C GLY A 24 -2.29 -10.82 -14.36
N VAL A 25 -1.99 -9.52 -14.47
CA VAL A 25 -2.39 -8.69 -15.61
C VAL A 25 -1.21 -8.47 -16.56
N ARG A 26 -1.34 -8.90 -17.83
CA ARG A 26 -0.35 -8.58 -18.87
C ARG A 26 -0.25 -7.06 -19.05
N GLY A 27 0.97 -6.52 -18.90
CA GLY A 27 1.22 -5.08 -18.96
C GLY A 27 0.94 -4.32 -17.65
N GLY A 28 0.61 -5.02 -16.56
CA GLY A 28 0.27 -4.42 -15.25
C GLY A 28 1.42 -3.82 -14.45
N GLY A 29 2.65 -3.79 -15.00
CA GLY A 29 3.86 -3.41 -14.25
C GLY A 29 3.80 -2.03 -13.60
N VAL A 30 3.26 -1.01 -14.30
CA VAL A 30 3.13 0.35 -13.75
C VAL A 30 2.17 0.38 -12.56
N ILE A 31 1.06 -0.36 -12.66
CA ILE A 31 0.05 -0.42 -11.59
C ILE A 31 0.57 -1.23 -10.40
N PHE A 32 1.34 -2.29 -10.65
CA PHE A 32 2.06 -3.05 -9.63
C PHE A 32 2.99 -2.13 -8.81
N TRP A 33 3.84 -1.35 -9.49
CA TRP A 33 4.75 -0.42 -8.82
C TRP A 33 3.99 0.68 -8.06
N GLY A 34 2.88 1.18 -8.61
CA GLY A 34 2.01 2.12 -7.90
C GLY A 34 1.41 1.54 -6.61
N GLY A 35 0.93 0.29 -6.67
CA GLY A 35 0.43 -0.43 -5.49
C GLY A 35 1.52 -0.69 -4.45
N ALA A 36 2.70 -1.12 -4.89
CA ALA A 36 3.85 -1.34 -4.00
C ALA A 36 4.31 -0.05 -3.30
N LEU A 37 4.29 1.09 -4.02
CA LEU A 37 4.61 2.40 -3.44
C LEU A 37 3.56 2.81 -2.39
N LEU A 38 2.28 2.66 -2.70
CA LEU A 38 1.19 2.90 -1.74
C LEU A 38 1.33 2.04 -0.47
N ALA A 39 1.68 0.77 -0.64
CA ALA A 39 1.92 -0.14 0.47
C ALA A 39 3.10 0.33 1.35
N GLY A 40 4.19 0.77 0.72
CA GLY A 40 5.37 1.32 1.42
C GLY A 40 5.06 2.60 2.19
N VAL A 41 4.28 3.52 1.62
CA VAL A 41 3.83 4.74 2.31
C VAL A 41 2.95 4.38 3.51
N GLY A 42 1.97 3.49 3.32
CA GLY A 42 1.11 3.01 4.40
C GLY A 42 1.89 2.32 5.52
N LEU A 43 2.88 1.49 5.17
CA LEU A 43 3.76 0.85 6.13
C LEU A 43 4.58 1.86 6.94
N THR A 44 5.11 2.90 6.27
CA THR A 44 5.90 3.95 6.92
C THR A 44 5.07 4.67 7.98
N ILE A 45 3.87 5.12 7.61
CA ILE A 45 2.92 5.78 8.53
C ILE A 45 2.46 4.83 9.64
N PHE A 46 2.26 3.55 9.33
CA PHE A 46 1.85 2.55 10.32
C PHE A 46 2.96 2.24 11.34
N LEU A 47 4.22 2.32 10.95
CA LEU A 47 5.37 2.08 11.84
C LEU A 47 5.82 3.35 12.55
N GLU A 48 5.39 4.53 12.09
CA GLU A 48 5.67 5.81 12.72
C GLU A 48 5.16 5.80 14.18
N ARG A 49 6.09 5.92 15.11
CA ARG A 49 5.79 6.07 16.53
C ARG A 49 5.56 7.54 16.80
N THR A 50 4.29 7.97 16.73
CA THR A 50 3.81 9.14 17.47
C THR A 50 3.97 8.92 18.96
#